data_AF-A0A4Q5RBD4-F1
#
_entry.id   AF-A0A4Q5RBD4-F1
#
_cell.length_a   1.000
_cell.length_b   1.000
_cell.length_c   1.000
_cell.angle_alpha   90.00
_cell.angle_beta   90.00
_cell.angle_gamma   90.00
#
_symmetry.space_group_name_H-M   'P 1'
#
loop_
_entity.id
_entity.type
_entity.pdbx_description
1 polymer ?
#
loop_
_entity_poly.entity_id
_entity_poly.type
_entity_poly.pdbx_seq_one_letter_code
_entity_poly.pdbx_strand_id
1 'polypeptide(L)'
;MNNKRDLSILMIEDDPDDRYITEAAFRESNYQITIDFLTAPHDLIGYLKDTEQQAGLPSLIIIDRQLPGIDGLEILRQLKASEEFGFIPAVMISGTAYPKIVDESYRLGVNSFIQKPDSGRLTTDRIEAFINYWFGIVDLPNIGQKTEHEKSEARKRYIVRI
;
A
#
# COMPACT_ATOMS: atom_id res chain seq x y z
N MET A 1 16.26 -2.79 21.51
CA MET A 1 16.47 -3.88 20.54
C MET A 1 15.33 -3.78 19.53
N ASN A 2 15.55 -3.12 18.39
CA ASN A 2 14.51 -2.98 17.37
C ASN A 2 14.29 -4.34 16.71
N ASN A 3 13.18 -4.97 17.06
CA ASN A 3 12.66 -6.10 16.32
C ASN A 3 12.35 -5.56 14.91
N LYS A 4 13.23 -5.80 13.94
CA LYS A 4 13.00 -5.40 12.54
C LYS A 4 11.75 -6.15 12.08
N ARG A 5 10.62 -5.45 12.02
CA ARG A 5 9.40 -5.95 11.40
C ARG A 5 9.62 -5.90 9.89
N ASP A 6 9.31 -6.98 9.19
CA ASP A 6 9.35 -7.04 7.72
C ASP A 6 8.14 -6.30 7.18
N LEU A 7 8.26 -5.00 6.98
CA LEU A 7 7.15 -4.15 6.58
C LEU A 7 6.76 -4.44 5.12
N SER A 8 5.45 -4.64 4.89
CA SER A 8 4.91 -4.86 3.55
C SER A 8 3.98 -3.72 3.14
N ILE A 9 4.12 -3.24 1.92
CA ILE A 9 3.25 -2.23 1.32
C ILE A 9 2.56 -2.85 0.12
N LEU A 10 1.26 -2.60 -0.02
CA LEU A 10 0.54 -2.83 -1.26
C LEU A 10 0.28 -1.48 -1.94
N MET A 11 0.82 -1.28 -3.12
CA MET A 11 0.59 -0.07 -3.91
C MET A 11 -0.26 -0.38 -5.13
N ILE A 12 -1.31 0.42 -5.33
CA ILE A 12 -2.20 0.32 -6.47
C ILE A 12 -1.86 1.45 -7.43
N GLU A 13 -1.12 1.11 -8.47
CA GLU A 13 -0.48 2.02 -9.44
C GLU A 13 -0.27 1.26 -10.76
N ASP A 14 -0.78 1.80 -11.87
CA ASP A 14 -0.59 1.21 -13.20
C ASP A 14 0.64 1.77 -13.91
N ASP A 15 1.03 3.01 -13.61
CA ASP A 15 2.12 3.68 -14.30
C ASP A 15 3.47 3.01 -13.97
N PRO A 16 4.20 2.50 -14.97
CA PRO A 16 5.47 1.81 -14.73
C PRO A 16 6.59 2.74 -14.22
N ASP A 17 6.56 4.02 -14.58
CA ASP A 17 7.60 4.97 -14.16
C ASP A 17 7.39 5.35 -12.69
N ASP A 18 6.15 5.60 -12.27
CA ASP A 18 5.82 5.87 -10.87
C ASP A 18 6.13 4.66 -9.97
N ARG A 19 5.88 3.44 -10.44
CA ARG A 19 6.30 2.21 -9.73
C ARG A 19 7.81 2.13 -9.59
N TYR A 20 8.55 2.38 -10.67
CA TYR A 20 10.02 2.34 -10.67
C TYR A 20 10.61 3.39 -9.71
N ILE A 21 10.12 4.63 -9.76
CA ILE A 21 10.58 5.72 -8.89
C ILE A 21 10.30 5.37 -7.43
N THR A 22 9.09 4.87 -7.15
CA THR A 22 8.69 4.48 -5.81
C THR A 22 9.57 3.35 -5.28
N GLU A 23 9.73 2.27 -6.05
CA GLU A 23 10.57 1.13 -5.67
C GLU A 23 12.04 1.55 -5.43
N ALA A 24 12.61 2.39 -6.29
CA ALA A 24 13.95 2.90 -6.12
C ALA A 24 14.12 3.68 -4.80
N ALA A 25 13.17 4.57 -4.47
CA ALA A 25 13.21 5.36 -3.25
C ALA A 25 13.06 4.49 -1.98
N PHE A 26 12.21 3.47 -2.01
CA PHE A 26 12.11 2.51 -0.90
C PHE A 26 13.39 1.67 -0.73
N ARG A 27 14.03 1.26 -1.83
CA ARG A 27 15.27 0.49 -1.80
C ARG A 27 16.45 1.28 -1.23
N GLU A 28 16.47 2.58 -1.45
CA GLU A 28 17.49 3.49 -0.89
C GLU A 28 17.23 3.85 0.58
N SER A 29 16.05 3.52 1.11
CA SER A 29 15.71 3.78 2.50
C SER A 29 16.40 2.84 3.48
N ASN A 30 16.51 3.26 4.74
CA ASN A 30 17.08 2.44 5.82
C ASN A 30 16.09 1.38 6.38
N TYR A 31 14.91 1.26 5.80
CA TYR A 31 13.86 0.35 6.24
C TYR A 31 13.81 -0.91 5.37
N GLN A 32 13.55 -2.07 6.00
CA GLN A 32 13.31 -3.31 5.28
C GLN A 32 11.84 -3.37 4.90
N ILE A 33 11.55 -2.83 3.72
CA ILE A 33 10.19 -2.72 3.18
C ILE A 33 10.11 -3.51 1.87
N THR A 34 9.12 -4.40 1.77
CA THR A 34 8.73 -5.03 0.51
C THR A 34 7.50 -4.32 -0.05
N ILE A 35 7.52 -3.99 -1.33
CA ILE A 35 6.38 -3.36 -2.02
C ILE A 35 5.83 -4.29 -3.10
N ASP A 36 4.55 -4.58 -3.02
CA ASP A 36 3.79 -5.29 -4.04
C ASP A 36 2.93 -4.28 -4.83
N PHE A 37 2.89 -4.45 -6.15
CA PHE A 37 2.13 -3.55 -7.03
C PHE A 37 0.91 -4.25 -7.63
N LEU A 38 -0.23 -3.56 -7.64
CA LEU A 38 -1.43 -3.92 -8.38
C LEU A 38 -1.79 -2.81 -9.35
N THR A 39 -2.09 -3.14 -10.59
CA THR A 39 -2.36 -2.13 -11.61
C THR A 39 -3.81 -1.64 -11.59
N ALA A 40 -4.78 -2.52 -11.33
CA ALA A 40 -6.20 -2.14 -11.25
C ALA A 40 -7.06 -3.31 -10.72
N PRO A 41 -7.08 -3.61 -9.41
CA PRO A 41 -7.88 -4.70 -8.89
C PRO A 41 -9.36 -4.30 -8.85
N HIS A 42 -10.21 -5.00 -9.60
CA HIS A 42 -11.67 -4.88 -9.47
C HIS A 42 -12.19 -5.45 -8.15
N ASP A 43 -11.47 -6.41 -7.55
CA ASP A 43 -11.79 -7.03 -6.26
C ASP A 43 -10.57 -6.99 -5.33
N LEU A 44 -10.38 -5.85 -4.65
CA LEU A 44 -9.30 -5.71 -3.67
C LEU A 44 -9.49 -6.67 -2.49
N ILE A 45 -10.74 -6.95 -2.10
CA ILE A 45 -11.04 -7.77 -0.92
C ILE A 45 -10.67 -9.24 -1.16
N GLY A 46 -11.01 -9.77 -2.33
CA GLY A 46 -10.56 -11.10 -2.76
C GLY A 46 -9.04 -11.21 -2.76
N TYR A 47 -8.35 -10.20 -3.32
CA TYR A 47 -6.89 -10.16 -3.30
C TYR A 47 -6.32 -10.15 -1.88
N LEU A 48 -6.88 -9.36 -0.96
CA LEU A 48 -6.41 -9.30 0.43
C LEU A 48 -6.62 -10.62 1.18
N LYS A 49 -7.74 -11.31 0.93
CA LYS A 49 -8.00 -12.66 1.48
C LYS A 49 -6.97 -13.67 1.01
N ASP A 50 -6.69 -13.72 -0.29
CA ASP A 50 -5.70 -14.63 -0.85
C ASP A 50 -4.29 -14.30 -0.33
N THR A 51 -3.97 -13.01 -0.25
CA THR A 51 -2.68 -12.50 0.23
C THR A 51 -2.47 -12.80 1.71
N GLU A 52 -3.49 -12.66 2.56
CA GLU A 52 -3.43 -13.03 3.97
C GLU A 52 -3.08 -14.52 4.14
N GLN A 53 -3.66 -15.39 3.31
CA GLN A 53 -3.38 -16.82 3.36
C GLN A 53 -1.95 -17.15 2.92
N GLN A 54 -1.39 -16.43 1.94
CA GLN A 54 -0.11 -16.77 1.32
C GLN A 54 1.10 -16.03 1.91
N ALA A 55 0.98 -14.73 2.14
CA ALA A 55 2.09 -13.84 2.47
C ALA A 55 1.88 -13.03 3.76
N GLY A 56 0.64 -12.96 4.25
CA GLY A 56 0.23 -12.03 5.29
C GLY A 56 -0.23 -10.69 4.69
N LEU A 57 -1.00 -9.94 5.47
CA LEU A 57 -1.60 -8.69 5.02
C LEU A 57 -0.57 -7.54 4.92
N PRO A 58 -0.81 -6.55 4.03
CA PRO A 58 0.03 -5.36 3.92
C PRO A 58 -0.09 -4.47 5.16
N SER A 59 1.05 -3.94 5.62
CA SER A 59 1.13 -2.98 6.73
C SER A 59 0.54 -1.61 6.37
N LEU A 60 0.55 -1.27 5.08
CA LEU A 60 0.06 -0.01 4.52
C LEU A 60 -0.42 -0.25 3.08
N ILE A 61 -1.55 0.35 2.71
CA ILE A 61 -2.01 0.36 1.31
C ILE A 61 -1.86 1.78 0.76
N ILE A 62 -1.21 1.91 -0.40
CA ILE A 62 -1.09 3.16 -1.16
C ILE A 62 -1.98 3.03 -2.40
N ILE A 63 -2.86 3.99 -2.64
CA ILE A 63 -3.85 3.94 -3.72
C ILE A 63 -3.66 5.16 -4.62
N ASP A 64 -3.31 4.97 -5.90
CA ASP A 64 -3.47 6.04 -6.88
C ASP A 64 -4.96 6.33 -7.10
N ARG A 65 -5.30 7.61 -7.04
CA ARG A 65 -6.63 8.11 -7.38
C ARG A 65 -6.98 7.88 -8.85
N GLN A 66 -6.05 8.06 -9.78
CA GLN A 66 -6.28 8.00 -11.23
C GLN A 66 -5.77 6.69 -11.83
N LEU A 67 -6.59 5.64 -11.78
CA LEU A 67 -6.29 4.36 -12.42
C LEU A 67 -7.11 4.18 -13.71
N PRO A 68 -6.58 3.50 -14.74
CA PRO A 68 -7.35 3.13 -15.93
C PRO A 68 -8.51 2.20 -15.58
N GLY A 69 -9.73 2.63 -15.89
CA GLY A 69 -10.94 1.80 -15.78
C GLY A 69 -11.48 1.59 -14.36
N ILE A 70 -10.78 2.04 -13.32
CA ILE A 70 -11.23 1.95 -11.92
C ILE A 70 -10.96 3.27 -11.19
N ASP A 71 -11.91 3.72 -10.38
CA ASP A 71 -11.73 4.90 -9.54
C ASP A 71 -11.02 4.53 -8.23
N GLY A 72 -9.89 5.16 -7.89
CA GLY A 72 -9.22 4.89 -6.61
C GLY A 72 -10.09 5.14 -5.36
N LEU A 73 -11.12 6.01 -5.43
CA LEU A 73 -12.10 6.19 -4.36
C LEU A 73 -13.02 4.97 -4.21
N GLU A 74 -13.32 4.27 -5.31
CA GLU A 74 -14.07 3.00 -5.27
C GLU A 74 -13.29 1.95 -4.50
N ILE A 75 -11.99 1.83 -4.78
CA ILE A 75 -11.10 0.91 -4.08
C ILE A 75 -11.01 1.26 -2.58
N LEU A 76 -10.82 2.55 -2.25
CA LEU A 76 -10.79 3.01 -0.86
C LEU A 76 -12.10 2.67 -0.14
N ARG A 77 -13.24 2.90 -0.79
CA ARG A 77 -14.56 2.59 -0.22
C ARG A 77 -14.75 1.10 0.00
N GLN A 78 -14.34 0.24 -0.93
CA GLN A 78 -14.37 -1.21 -0.74
C GLN A 78 -13.53 -1.64 0.45
N LEU A 79 -12.30 -1.12 0.56
CA LEU A 79 -11.41 -1.40 1.69
C LEU A 79 -12.04 -0.98 3.02
N LYS A 80 -12.51 0.26 3.13
CA LYS A 80 -12.99 0.83 4.39
C LYS A 80 -14.38 0.34 4.79
N ALA A 81 -15.15 -0.21 3.86
CA ALA A 81 -16.40 -0.92 4.16
C ALA A 81 -16.17 -2.36 4.65
N SER A 82 -14.97 -2.91 4.50
CA SER A 82 -14.66 -4.26 4.97
C SER A 82 -14.46 -4.30 6.48
N GLU A 83 -15.26 -5.12 7.18
CA GLU A 83 -15.06 -5.38 8.62
C GLU A 83 -13.71 -6.09 8.88
N GLU A 84 -13.26 -6.89 7.92
CA GLU A 84 -12.05 -7.72 8.04
C GLU A 84 -10.78 -6.93 7.74
N PHE A 85 -10.81 -6.00 6.77
CA PHE A 85 -9.59 -5.31 6.28
C PHE A 85 -9.63 -3.79 6.43
N GLY A 86 -10.75 -3.19 6.84
CA GLY A 86 -10.90 -1.73 6.91
C GLY A 86 -9.94 -1.06 7.91
N PHE A 87 -9.39 -1.83 8.85
CA PHE A 87 -8.39 -1.37 9.81
C PHE A 87 -7.02 -1.10 9.16
N ILE A 88 -6.73 -1.67 7.98
CA ILE A 88 -5.44 -1.47 7.31
C ILE A 88 -5.30 0.01 6.93
N PRO A 89 -4.21 0.68 7.32
CA PRO A 89 -3.98 2.08 6.96
C PRO A 89 -3.93 2.26 5.44
N ALA A 90 -4.57 3.30 4.95
CA ALA A 90 -4.65 3.63 3.52
C ALA A 90 -4.20 5.07 3.28
N VAL A 91 -3.33 5.24 2.29
CA VAL A 91 -2.90 6.55 1.77
C VAL A 91 -3.35 6.67 0.34
N MET A 92 -3.97 7.80 0.01
CA MET A 92 -4.29 8.13 -1.38
C MET A 92 -3.23 9.06 -1.95
N ILE A 93 -2.74 8.74 -3.15
CA ILE A 93 -1.87 9.61 -3.94
C ILE A 93 -2.60 10.09 -5.18
N SER A 94 -2.34 11.32 -5.62
CA SER A 94 -2.93 11.85 -6.86
C SER A 94 -2.07 12.95 -7.46
N GLY A 95 -2.03 13.07 -8.80
CA GLY A 95 -1.39 14.21 -9.46
C GLY A 95 -2.02 15.58 -9.13
N THR A 96 -3.26 15.60 -8.64
CA THR A 96 -4.00 16.83 -8.32
C THR A 96 -4.68 16.73 -6.96
N ALA A 97 -4.81 17.86 -6.26
CA ALA A 97 -5.47 17.95 -4.96
C ALA A 97 -6.73 18.81 -5.02
N TYR A 98 -7.72 18.39 -5.81
CA TYR A 98 -9.00 19.08 -5.86
C TYR A 98 -9.73 18.97 -4.50
N PRO A 99 -10.16 20.08 -3.87
CA PRO A 99 -10.72 20.06 -2.51
C PRO A 99 -11.84 19.05 -2.31
N LYS A 100 -12.74 18.92 -3.30
CA LYS A 100 -13.84 17.94 -3.24
C LYS A 100 -13.35 16.49 -3.13
N ILE A 101 -12.29 16.15 -3.87
CA ILE A 101 -11.72 14.80 -3.87
C ILE A 101 -11.01 14.55 -2.54
N VAL A 102 -10.21 15.51 -2.07
CA VAL A 102 -9.53 15.42 -0.76
C VAL A 102 -10.55 15.19 0.35
N ASP A 103 -11.59 16.01 0.42
CA ASP A 103 -12.64 15.90 1.43
C ASP A 103 -13.39 14.56 1.35
N GLU A 104 -13.65 14.06 0.14
CA GLU A 104 -14.29 12.78 -0.08
C GLU A 104 -13.41 11.61 0.39
N SER A 105 -12.12 11.61 0.07
CA SER A 105 -11.17 10.61 0.55
C SER A 105 -11.13 10.54 2.08
N TYR A 106 -11.11 11.69 2.75
CA TYR A 106 -11.13 11.74 4.22
C TYR A 106 -12.47 11.29 4.81
N ARG A 107 -13.61 11.63 4.18
CA ARG A 107 -14.92 11.10 4.60
C ARG A 107 -15.02 9.58 4.48
N LEU A 108 -14.34 8.99 3.50
CA LEU A 108 -14.25 7.54 3.33
C LEU A 108 -13.29 6.88 4.32
N GLY A 109 -12.49 7.64 5.07
CA GLY A 109 -11.57 7.12 6.08
C GLY A 109 -10.14 6.89 5.58
N VAL A 110 -9.68 7.61 4.54
CA VAL A 110 -8.26 7.64 4.21
C VAL A 110 -7.45 8.19 5.39
N ASN A 111 -6.26 7.65 5.63
CA ASN A 111 -5.39 8.14 6.70
C ASN A 111 -4.56 9.35 6.25
N SER A 112 -4.24 9.44 4.95
CA SER A 112 -3.58 10.61 4.37
C SER A 112 -3.91 10.75 2.88
N PHE A 113 -3.96 11.99 2.39
CA PHE A 113 -4.03 12.32 0.97
C PHE A 113 -2.78 13.10 0.57
N ILE A 114 -2.07 12.63 -0.45
CA ILE A 114 -0.79 13.20 -0.88
C ILE A 114 -0.88 13.57 -2.35
N GLN A 115 -0.62 14.84 -2.67
CA GLN A 115 -0.41 15.24 -4.04
C GLN A 115 0.97 14.76 -4.51
N LYS A 116 1.01 13.99 -5.60
CA LYS A 116 2.24 13.58 -6.25
C LYS A 116 3.07 14.84 -6.57
N PRO A 117 4.36 14.87 -6.21
CA PRO A 117 5.24 15.98 -6.57
C PRO A 117 5.44 16.03 -8.09
N ASP A 118 5.60 17.24 -8.62
CA ASP A 118 6.13 17.42 -9.97
C ASP A 118 7.55 16.84 -10.04
N SER A 119 7.94 16.32 -11.20
CA SER A 119 9.21 15.60 -11.38
C SER A 119 10.43 16.43 -10.97
N GLY A 120 11.40 15.78 -10.32
CA GLY A 120 12.69 16.38 -9.93
C GLY A 120 13.07 16.09 -8.48
N ARG A 121 13.94 16.93 -7.89
CA ARG A 121 14.43 16.72 -6.51
C ARG A 121 13.33 16.75 -5.44
N LEU A 122 12.27 17.53 -5.67
CA LEU A 122 11.12 17.61 -4.76
C LEU A 122 10.40 16.26 -4.63
N THR A 123 10.55 15.37 -5.62
CA THR A 123 10.01 14.01 -5.60
C THR A 123 10.69 13.16 -4.53
N THR A 124 12.02 13.12 -4.52
CA THR A 124 12.80 12.29 -3.59
C THR A 124 12.60 12.75 -2.14
N ASP A 125 12.68 14.04 -1.86
CA ASP A 125 12.51 14.58 -0.50
C ASP A 125 11.12 14.25 0.07
N ARG A 126 10.07 14.30 -0.76
CA ARG A 126 8.71 13.94 -0.34
C ARG A 126 8.55 12.44 -0.09
N ILE A 127 9.16 11.59 -0.91
CA ILE A 127 9.11 10.14 -0.70
C ILE A 127 9.90 9.78 0.57
N GLU A 128 11.06 10.40 0.80
CA GLU A 128 11.82 10.18 2.04
C GLU A 128 11.03 10.64 3.28
N ALA A 129 10.40 11.81 3.23
CA ALA A 129 9.53 12.28 4.31
C ALA A 129 8.35 11.34 4.56
N PHE A 130 7.74 10.80 3.49
CA PHE A 130 6.70 9.78 3.59
C PHE A 130 7.21 8.53 4.32
N ILE A 131 8.35 7.99 3.90
CA ILE A 131 8.93 6.77 4.47
C ILE A 131 9.25 6.98 5.95
N ASN A 132 9.91 8.08 6.29
CA ASN A 132 10.28 8.40 7.66
C ASN A 132 9.06 8.59 8.57
N TYR A 133 7.99 9.22 8.07
CA TYR A 133 6.77 9.37 8.84
C TYR A 133 6.08 8.02 9.08
N TRP A 134 5.79 7.26 8.02
CA TRP A 134 5.00 6.03 8.12
C TRP A 134 5.73 4.87 8.79
N PHE A 135 7.05 4.79 8.65
CA PHE A 135 7.82 3.64 9.14
C PHE A 135 8.80 3.98 10.27
N GLY A 136 9.05 5.28 10.51
CA GLY A 136 9.89 5.76 11.61
C GLY A 136 9.11 6.37 12.78
N ILE A 137 7.87 6.83 12.56
CA ILE A 137 7.09 7.58 13.57
C ILE A 137 5.76 6.91 13.89
N VAL A 138 5.02 6.45 12.88
CA VAL A 138 3.68 5.88 13.08
C VAL A 138 3.74 4.47 13.69
N ASP A 139 2.96 4.25 14.75
CA ASP A 139 2.66 2.91 15.25
C ASP A 139 1.60 2.24 14.35
N LEU A 140 2.06 1.42 13.41
CA LEU A 140 1.19 0.65 12.52
C LEU A 140 0.47 -0.47 13.29
N PRO A 141 -0.79 -0.83 12.90
CA PRO A 141 -1.49 -1.96 13.48
C PRO A 141 -0.65 -3.24 13.41
N ASN A 142 -0.72 -4.08 14.45
CA ASN A 142 -0.06 -5.37 14.44
C ASN A 142 -0.86 -6.35 13.59
N ILE A 143 -0.53 -6.40 12.31
CA ILE A 143 -1.11 -7.33 11.36
C ILE A 143 -0.26 -8.60 11.46
N GLY A 144 -0.88 -9.76 11.70
CA GLY A 144 -0.17 -11.02 11.96
C GLY A 144 0.72 -11.45 10.79
N GLN A 145 1.90 -10.85 10.68
CA GLN A 145 2.81 -11.07 9.57
C GLN A 145 3.38 -12.47 9.67
N LYS A 146 3.23 -13.22 8.59
CA LYS A 146 3.84 -14.54 8.45
C LYS A 146 5.33 -14.37 8.21
N THR A 147 6.14 -15.11 8.95
CA THR A 147 7.58 -15.23 8.72
C THR A 147 7.87 -15.78 7.32
N GLU A 148 9.07 -15.54 6.78
CA GLU A 148 9.46 -16.04 5.45
C GLU A 148 9.32 -17.58 5.32
N HIS A 149 9.50 -18.30 6.43
CA HIS A 149 9.24 -19.74 6.52
C HIS A 149 7.74 -20.06 6.36
N GLU A 150 6.88 -19.36 7.08
CA GLU A 150 5.42 -19.52 6.98
C GLU A 150 4.89 -19.12 5.60
N LYS A 151 5.47 -18.08 4.96
CA LYS A 151 5.17 -17.71 3.56
C LYS A 151 5.58 -18.82 2.60
N SER A 152 6.79 -19.38 2.75
CA SER A 152 7.28 -20.48 1.91
C SER A 152 6.39 -21.72 2.03
N GLU A 153 6.00 -22.09 3.26
CA GLU A 153 5.10 -23.24 3.51
C GLU A 153 3.68 -22.99 2.98
N ALA A 154 3.14 -21.78 3.13
CA ALA A 154 1.84 -21.41 2.59
C ALA A 154 1.82 -21.50 1.04
N ARG A 155 2.87 -20.97 0.38
CA ARG A 155 3.03 -21.07 -1.07
C ARG A 155 3.13 -22.53 -1.55
N LYS A 156 3.84 -23.40 -0.82
CA LYS A 156 3.92 -24.85 -1.14
C LYS A 156 2.58 -25.57 -0.98
N ARG A 157 1.81 -25.27 0.08
CA ARG A 157 0.49 -25.88 0.32
C ARG A 157 -0.51 -25.57 -0.78
N TYR A 158 -0.36 -24.44 -1.47
CA TYR A 158 -1.23 -24.05 -2.58
C TYR A 158 -0.80 -24.62 -3.94
N ILE A 159 0.45 -25.07 -4.09
CA ILE A 159 0.98 -25.66 -5.34
C ILE A 159 0.59 -27.14 -5.52
N VAL A 160 0.02 -27.80 -4.51
CA VAL A 160 -0.49 -29.18 -4.66
C VAL A 160 -1.97 -29.16 -5.02
N ARG A 161 -2.26 -29.01 -6.31
CA ARG A 161 -3.51 -29.49 -6.94
C ARG A 161 -3.36 -29.57 -8.46
N ILE A 162 -2.73 -30.65 -8.91
CA ILE A 162 -3.00 -31.35 -10.18
C ILE A 162 -2.91 -32.85 -9.92
#